data_AF-A0A2E4RD96-F1
#
_entry.id   AF-A0A2E4RD96-F1
#
_cell.length_a   1.000
_cell.length_b   1.000
_cell.length_c   1.000
_cell.angle_alpha   90.00
_cell.angle_beta   90.00
_cell.angle_gamma   90.00
#
_symmetry.space_group_name_H-M   'P 1'
#
loop_
_entity.id
_entity.type
_entity.pdbx_description
1 polymer ?
#
loop_
_entity_poly.entity_id
_entity_poly.type
_entity_poly.pdbx_seq_one_letter_code
_entity_poly.pdbx_strand_id
1 'polypeptide(L)'
;MGLKEFLMNNIDIILTIIGVIMSFFVIKYVTKILFKLIFSFIIIGVVIIITQTISDTNMIDYLNDRYCNQQNTDLSKCECVVNLIMLDINTRFSVDEIETLKNKKLLSNTELIKSYITKKNDIDECLENYEKEYSFTDELLQIFIKKNENSFIE
;
A
#
# COMPACT_ATOMS: atom_id res chain seq x y z
N MET A 1 -3.92 -61.51 33.43
CA MET A 1 -3.58 -60.20 34.04
C MET A 1 -4.52 -59.18 33.44
N GLY A 2 -5.44 -58.65 34.24
CA GLY A 2 -6.58 -57.89 33.72
C GLY A 2 -6.18 -56.48 33.29
N LEU A 3 -6.77 -55.98 32.21
CA LEU A 3 -6.60 -54.59 31.74
C LEU A 3 -6.79 -53.56 32.87
N LYS A 4 -7.73 -53.81 33.79
CA LYS A 4 -7.96 -52.99 34.99
C LYS A 4 -6.76 -52.91 35.93
N GLU A 5 -6.04 -54.01 36.10
CA GLU A 5 -4.91 -54.12 37.03
C GLU A 5 -3.68 -53.39 36.47
N PHE A 6 -3.46 -53.48 35.15
CA PHE A 6 -2.45 -52.69 34.44
C PHE A 6 -2.76 -51.19 34.47
N LEU A 7 -4.03 -50.81 34.33
CA LEU A 7 -4.46 -49.40 34.39
C LEU A 7 -4.31 -48.82 35.80
N MET A 8 -4.68 -49.55 36.86
CA MET A 8 -4.57 -49.05 38.24
C MET A 8 -3.11 -48.87 38.68
N ASN A 9 -2.18 -49.74 38.25
CA ASN A 9 -0.77 -49.61 38.61
C ASN A 9 -0.03 -48.50 37.85
N ASN A 10 -0.55 -48.04 36.70
CA ASN A 10 0.12 -47.05 35.84
C ASN A 10 -0.68 -45.76 35.65
N ILE A 11 -1.72 -45.54 36.45
CA ILE A 11 -2.67 -44.43 36.28
C ILE A 11 -1.98 -43.06 36.33
N ASP A 12 -0.99 -42.89 37.22
CA ASP A 12 -0.24 -41.64 37.40
C ASP A 12 0.63 -41.32 36.17
N ILE A 13 1.23 -42.34 35.56
CA ILE A 13 2.02 -42.20 34.33
C ILE A 13 1.10 -41.84 33.16
N ILE A 14 -0.06 -42.49 33.05
CA ILE A 14 -1.05 -42.21 32.00
C ILE A 14 -1.60 -40.79 32.12
N LEU A 15 -1.94 -40.34 33.34
CA LEU A 15 -2.40 -38.97 33.60
C LEU A 15 -1.35 -37.93 33.22
N THR A 16 -0.08 -38.20 33.53
CA THR A 16 1.04 -37.31 33.16
C THR A 16 1.18 -37.18 31.64
N ILE A 17 1.10 -38.29 30.90
CA ILE A 17 1.17 -38.28 29.43
C ILE A 17 0.02 -37.46 28.83
N ILE A 18 -1.21 -37.65 29.34
CA ILE A 18 -2.38 -36.87 28.89
C ILE A 18 -2.19 -35.38 29.18
N GLY A 19 -1.64 -35.03 30.34
CA GLY A 19 -1.34 -33.64 30.72
C GLY A 19 -0.35 -32.96 29.77
N VAL A 20 0.70 -33.68 29.35
CA VAL A 20 1.69 -33.18 28.39
C VAL A 20 1.05 -32.96 27.02
N ILE A 21 0.23 -33.91 26.55
CA ILE A 21 -0.48 -33.80 25.27
C ILE A 21 -1.42 -32.60 25.28
N MET A 22 -2.23 -32.43 26.33
CA MET A 22 -3.15 -31.30 26.46
C MET A 22 -2.40 -29.96 26.49
N SER A 23 -1.28 -29.88 27.21
CA SER A 23 -0.44 -28.68 27.26
C SER A 23 0.11 -28.31 25.88
N PHE A 24 0.54 -29.30 25.10
CA PHE A 24 1.02 -29.08 23.72
C PHE A 24 -0.09 -28.51 22.82
N PHE A 25 -1.32 -29.02 22.93
CA PHE A 25 -2.46 -28.47 22.18
C PHE A 25 -2.76 -27.01 22.53
N VAL A 26 -2.72 -26.67 23.82
CA VAL A 26 -2.92 -25.28 24.27
C VAL A 26 -1.86 -24.36 23.70
N ILE A 27 -0.58 -24.74 23.78
CA ILE A 27 0.53 -23.94 23.23
C ILE A 27 0.36 -23.75 21.72
N LYS A 28 0.03 -24.82 20.98
CA LYS A 28 -0.19 -24.76 19.53
C LYS A 28 -1.35 -23.84 19.16
N TYR A 29 -2.41 -23.82 19.97
CA TYR A 29 -3.57 -22.97 19.72
C TYR A 29 -3.27 -21.49 20.04
N VAL A 30 -2.64 -21.23 21.19
CA VAL A 30 -2.25 -19.88 21.62
C VAL A 30 -1.26 -19.26 20.62
N THR A 31 -0.23 -20.01 20.21
CA THR A 31 0.75 -19.52 19.21
C THR A 31 0.11 -19.19 17.87
N LYS A 32 -0.87 -19.99 17.41
CA LYS A 32 -1.63 -19.71 16.17
C LYS A 32 -2.44 -18.42 16.27
N ILE A 33 -3.07 -18.16 17.41
CA ILE A 33 -3.82 -16.91 17.65
C ILE A 33 -2.86 -15.72 17.71
N LEU A 34 -1.77 -15.83 18.47
CA LEU A 34 -0.76 -14.77 18.60
C LEU A 34 -0.17 -14.40 17.24
N PHE A 35 0.17 -15.38 16.41
CA PHE A 35 0.72 -15.12 15.08
C PHE A 35 -0.29 -14.38 14.19
N LYS A 36 -1.56 -14.79 14.22
CA LYS A 36 -2.63 -14.11 13.46
C LYS A 36 -2.84 -12.67 13.92
N LEU A 37 -2.74 -12.44 15.24
CA LEU A 37 -2.89 -11.13 15.85
C LEU A 37 -1.71 -10.20 15.49
N ILE A 38 -0.47 -10.69 15.63
CA ILE A 38 0.74 -9.96 15.20
C ILE A 38 0.66 -9.60 13.71
N PHE A 39 0.31 -10.57 12.86
CA PHE A 39 0.17 -10.32 11.42
C PHE A 39 -0.89 -9.26 11.12
N SER A 40 -2.02 -9.28 11.83
CA SER A 40 -3.06 -8.25 11.70
C SER A 40 -2.55 -6.86 12.11
N PHE A 41 -1.78 -6.76 13.19
CA PHE A 41 -1.19 -5.49 13.62
C PHE A 41 -0.16 -4.96 12.62
N ILE A 42 0.64 -5.83 12.02
CA ILE A 42 1.60 -5.45 10.97
C ILE A 42 0.85 -4.86 9.76
N ILE A 43 -0.22 -5.51 9.29
CA ILE A 43 -1.02 -4.99 8.17
C ILE A 43 -1.58 -3.61 8.50
N ILE A 44 -2.19 -3.44 9.68
CA ILE A 44 -2.75 -2.16 10.11
C ILE A 44 -1.66 -1.09 10.18
N GLY A 45 -0.49 -1.43 10.76
CA GLY A 45 0.65 -0.52 10.83
C GLY A 45 1.15 -0.07 9.46
N VAL A 46 1.28 -1.00 8.51
CA VAL A 46 1.67 -0.69 7.13
C VAL A 46 0.64 0.22 6.47
N VAL A 47 -0.65 -0.05 6.62
CA VAL A 47 -1.72 0.80 6.07
C VAL A 47 -1.65 2.21 6.66
N ILE A 48 -1.46 2.36 7.97
CA ILE A 48 -1.35 3.68 8.62
C ILE A 48 -0.16 4.46 8.07
N ILE A 49 1.03 3.83 8.01
CA ILE A 49 2.24 4.48 7.47
C ILE A 49 2.02 4.91 6.02
N ILE A 50 1.49 4.02 5.18
CA ILE A 50 1.17 4.33 3.78
C ILE A 50 0.19 5.51 3.71
N THR A 51 -0.88 5.49 4.51
CA THR A 51 -1.86 6.58 4.49
C THR A 51 -1.26 7.90 4.96
N GLN A 52 -0.38 7.92 5.96
CA GLN A 52 0.31 9.15 6.39
C GLN A 52 1.26 9.68 5.30
N THR A 53 2.10 8.80 4.74
CA THR A 53 3.08 9.19 3.71
C THR A 53 2.41 9.69 2.43
N ILE A 54 1.32 9.05 2.00
CA ILE A 54 0.50 9.46 0.84
C ILE A 54 -0.31 10.72 1.17
N SER A 55 -0.85 10.82 2.39
CA SER A 55 -1.68 11.95 2.81
C SER A 55 -0.90 13.24 3.03
N ASP A 56 0.43 13.26 2.95
CA ASP A 56 1.17 14.52 3.10
C ASP A 56 1.48 15.22 1.78
N THR A 57 1.39 14.54 0.64
CA THR A 57 1.70 15.13 -0.67
C THR A 57 0.52 14.99 -1.62
N ASN A 58 0.05 16.13 -2.14
CA ASN A 58 -0.87 16.14 -3.26
C ASN A 58 -0.09 15.75 -4.52
N MET A 59 -0.30 14.53 -5.02
CA MET A 59 0.43 14.04 -6.20
C MET A 59 0.13 14.85 -7.46
N ILE A 60 -1.06 15.46 -7.56
CA ILE A 60 -1.41 16.32 -8.69
C ILE A 60 -0.44 17.50 -8.78
N ASP A 61 -0.31 18.25 -7.68
CA ASP A 61 0.57 19.42 -7.64
C ASP A 61 2.04 19.01 -7.76
N TYR A 62 2.42 17.87 -7.17
CA TYR A 62 3.79 17.35 -7.27
C TYR A 62 4.18 16.96 -8.71
N LEU A 63 3.32 16.23 -9.42
CA LEU A 63 3.60 15.83 -10.81
C LEU A 63 3.63 17.06 -11.73
N ASN A 64 2.70 17.99 -11.52
CA ASN A 64 2.66 19.24 -12.26
C ASN A 64 3.93 20.07 -12.03
N ASP A 65 4.35 20.23 -10.77
CA ASP A 65 5.58 20.98 -10.47
C ASP A 65 6.81 20.31 -11.06
N ARG A 66 6.94 18.99 -10.86
CA ARG A 66 8.10 18.22 -11.29
C ARG A 66 8.28 18.16 -12.80
N TYR A 67 7.19 17.99 -13.55
CA TYR A 67 7.27 17.77 -14.99
C TYR A 67 6.94 18.99 -15.82
N CYS A 68 6.14 19.93 -15.32
CA CYS A 68 5.67 21.08 -16.10
C CYS A 68 6.26 22.43 -15.64
N ASN A 69 6.69 22.59 -14.38
CA ASN A 69 7.13 23.91 -13.86
C ASN A 69 8.65 24.06 -13.67
N GLN A 70 9.44 22.98 -13.69
CA GLN A 70 10.90 23.06 -13.51
C GLN A 70 11.65 23.38 -14.82
N GLN A 71 12.82 24.05 -14.70
CA GLN A 71 13.69 24.46 -15.82
C GLN A 71 14.15 23.31 -16.73
N ASN A 72 14.11 22.05 -16.26
CA ASN A 72 14.29 20.84 -17.06
C ASN A 72 12.96 20.11 -17.19
N THR A 73 11.99 20.76 -17.83
CA THR A 73 10.66 20.23 -18.14
C THR A 73 10.83 18.98 -19.00
N ASP A 74 10.47 17.79 -18.48
CA ASP A 74 10.33 16.63 -19.35
C ASP A 74 9.03 16.79 -20.13
N LEU A 75 9.14 17.44 -21.29
CA LEU A 75 8.01 17.84 -22.13
C LEU A 75 7.07 16.65 -22.42
N SER A 76 7.64 15.48 -22.70
CA SER A 76 6.88 14.25 -22.94
C SER A 76 6.04 13.85 -21.73
N LYS A 77 6.57 13.95 -20.51
CA LYS A 77 5.80 13.62 -19.29
C LYS A 77 4.78 14.70 -18.95
N CYS A 78 5.11 15.97 -19.18
CA CYS A 78 4.15 17.04 -18.97
C CYS A 78 2.95 16.92 -19.94
N GLU A 79 3.21 16.77 -21.23
CA GLU A 79 2.16 16.73 -22.26
C GLU A 79 1.41 15.40 -22.25
N CYS A 80 2.12 14.28 -22.23
CA CYS A 80 1.49 12.97 -22.37
C CYS A 80 0.93 12.46 -21.05
N VAL A 81 1.54 12.74 -19.91
CA VAL A 81 1.08 12.19 -18.62
C VAL A 81 0.27 13.22 -17.85
N VAL A 82 0.89 14.34 -17.49
CA VAL A 82 0.24 15.33 -16.58
C VAL A 82 -0.97 15.96 -17.24
N ASN A 83 -0.85 16.45 -18.48
CA ASN A 83 -1.96 17.14 -19.14
C ASN A 83 -3.13 16.21 -19.46
N LEU A 84 -2.88 14.98 -19.92
CA LEU A 84 -3.97 14.02 -20.19
C LEU A 84 -4.72 13.62 -18.91
N ILE A 85 -4.00 13.43 -17.80
CA ILE A 85 -4.61 13.18 -16.49
C ILE A 85 -5.41 14.40 -16.04
N MET A 86 -4.85 15.61 -16.13
CA MET A 86 -5.53 16.84 -15.71
C MET A 86 -6.75 17.14 -16.57
N LEU A 87 -6.69 16.85 -17.87
CA LEU A 87 -7.83 16.98 -18.77
C LEU A 87 -8.98 16.08 -18.30
N ASP A 88 -8.70 14.81 -17.99
CA ASP A 88 -9.71 13.90 -17.45
C ASP A 88 -10.28 14.40 -16.11
N ILE A 89 -9.43 14.82 -15.18
CA ILE A 89 -9.88 15.37 -13.87
C ILE A 89 -10.77 16.61 -14.08
N ASN A 90 -10.36 17.54 -14.94
CA ASN A 90 -11.11 18.76 -15.25
C ASN A 90 -12.45 18.50 -15.96
N THR A 91 -12.60 17.35 -16.62
CA THR A 91 -13.89 16.94 -17.20
C THR A 91 -14.84 16.33 -16.17
N ARG A 92 -14.32 15.76 -15.09
CA ARG A 92 -15.09 15.06 -14.05
C ARG A 92 -15.42 15.94 -12.84
N PHE A 93 -14.67 17.02 -12.63
CA PHE A 93 -14.81 17.91 -11.48
C PHE A 93 -14.83 19.37 -11.90
N SER A 94 -15.66 20.17 -11.25
CA SER A 94 -15.63 21.63 -11.36
C SER A 94 -14.40 22.23 -10.68
N VAL A 95 -14.08 23.49 -10.98
CA VAL A 95 -12.90 24.17 -10.42
C VAL A 95 -12.91 24.20 -8.89
N ASP A 96 -14.06 24.47 -8.28
CA ASP A 96 -14.23 24.51 -6.81
C ASP A 96 -14.10 23.10 -6.19
N GLU A 97 -14.55 22.07 -6.91
CA GLU A 97 -14.37 20.68 -6.50
C GLU A 97 -12.92 20.23 -6.60
N ILE A 98 -12.17 20.72 -7.59
CA ILE A 98 -10.74 20.44 -7.73
C ILE A 98 -9.97 21.07 -6.57
N GLU A 99 -10.27 22.31 -6.17
CA GLU A 99 -9.63 22.92 -5.01
C GLU A 99 -9.93 22.13 -3.73
N THR A 100 -11.17 21.68 -3.58
CA THR A 100 -11.58 20.79 -2.47
C THR A 100 -10.88 19.43 -2.54
N LEU A 101 -10.67 18.88 -3.74
CA LEU A 101 -9.97 17.62 -3.99
C LEU A 101 -8.50 17.73 -3.62
N LYS A 102 -7.83 18.82 -4.00
CA LYS A 102 -6.43 19.12 -3.65
C LYS A 102 -6.22 19.18 -2.13
N ASN A 103 -7.19 19.74 -1.40
CA ASN A 103 -7.18 19.77 0.06
C ASN A 103 -7.38 18.39 0.70
N LYS A 104 -8.02 17.45 -0.01
CA LYS A 104 -8.22 16.05 0.41
C LYS A 104 -7.21 15.13 -0.27
N LYS A 105 -5.95 15.21 0.13
CA LYS A 105 -4.78 14.54 -0.49
C LYS A 105 -4.97 13.04 -0.81
N LEU A 106 -5.56 12.24 0.07
CA LEU A 106 -5.85 10.82 -0.21
C LEU A 106 -6.85 10.64 -1.37
N LEU A 107 -7.90 11.45 -1.39
CA LEU A 107 -8.90 11.43 -2.46
C LEU A 107 -8.31 11.97 -3.76
N SER A 108 -7.51 13.04 -3.68
CA SER A 108 -6.74 13.57 -4.83
C SER A 108 -5.90 12.48 -5.49
N ASN A 109 -5.10 11.75 -4.69
CA ASN A 109 -4.22 10.71 -5.21
C ASN A 109 -5.01 9.52 -5.76
N THR A 110 -6.15 9.18 -5.15
CA THR A 110 -7.06 8.14 -5.66
C THR A 110 -7.65 8.52 -7.02
N GLU A 111 -8.12 9.76 -7.16
CA GLU A 111 -8.67 10.27 -8.42
C GLU A 111 -7.60 10.40 -9.50
N LEU A 112 -6.36 10.74 -9.13
CA LEU A 112 -5.22 10.77 -10.04
C LEU A 112 -4.92 9.36 -10.58
N ILE A 113 -4.84 8.34 -9.71
CA ILE A 113 -4.64 6.95 -10.14
C ILE A 113 -5.78 6.51 -11.07
N LYS A 114 -7.01 6.88 -10.74
CA LYS A 114 -8.18 6.54 -11.56
C LYS A 114 -8.09 7.19 -12.95
N SER A 115 -7.77 8.48 -13.02
CA SER A 115 -7.55 9.19 -14.29
C SER A 115 -6.40 8.59 -15.08
N TYR A 116 -5.28 8.22 -14.45
CA TYR A 116 -4.17 7.53 -15.12
C TYR A 116 -4.63 6.22 -15.76
N ILE A 117 -5.39 5.39 -15.03
CA ILE A 117 -5.91 4.12 -15.57
C ILE A 117 -6.87 4.38 -16.75
N THR A 118 -7.74 5.37 -16.63
CA THR A 118 -8.69 5.74 -17.69
C THR A 118 -7.97 6.26 -18.94
N LYS A 119 -6.89 7.01 -18.76
CA LYS A 119 -6.11 7.63 -19.83
C LYS A 119 -4.89 6.84 -20.26
N LYS A 120 -4.68 5.64 -19.73
CA LYS A 120 -3.48 4.85 -19.97
C LYS A 120 -3.17 4.68 -21.46
N ASN A 121 -4.15 4.31 -22.27
CA ASN A 121 -3.93 4.10 -23.70
C ASN A 121 -3.53 5.41 -24.41
N ASP A 122 -4.22 6.52 -24.10
CA ASP A 122 -3.92 7.84 -24.67
C ASP A 122 -2.52 8.32 -24.24
N ILE A 123 -2.12 8.00 -23.00
CA ILE A 123 -0.79 8.29 -22.45
C ILE A 123 0.29 7.47 -23.16
N ASP A 124 0.08 6.16 -23.30
CA ASP A 124 1.01 5.24 -23.94
C ASP A 124 1.19 5.62 -25.42
N GLU A 125 0.11 5.90 -26.15
CA GLU A 125 0.14 6.38 -27.54
C GLU A 125 0.87 7.72 -27.67
N CYS A 126 0.64 8.66 -26.75
CA CYS A 126 1.34 9.94 -26.77
C CYS A 126 2.85 9.76 -26.53
N LEU A 127 3.24 8.88 -25.59
CA LEU A 127 4.64 8.63 -25.26
C LEU A 127 5.40 7.84 -26.33
N GLU A 128 4.72 6.97 -27.09
CA GLU A 128 5.29 6.31 -28.26
C GLU A 128 5.78 7.33 -29.30
N ASN A 129 5.08 8.46 -29.48
CA ASN A 129 5.53 9.54 -30.36
C ASN A 129 6.82 10.22 -29.89
N TYR A 130 7.17 10.05 -28.62
CA TYR A 130 8.39 10.56 -28.00
C TYR A 130 9.49 9.48 -27.86
N GLU A 131 9.27 8.26 -28.35
CA GLU A 131 10.15 7.08 -28.18
C GLU A 131 10.52 6.81 -26.71
N LYS A 132 9.61 7.12 -25.77
CA LYS A 132 9.85 6.94 -24.34
C LYS A 132 8.89 5.93 -23.73
N GLU A 133 9.44 5.06 -22.90
CA GLU A 133 8.65 4.17 -22.05
C GLU A 133 8.41 4.84 -20.68
N TYR A 134 7.15 4.84 -20.22
CA TYR A 134 6.77 5.40 -18.94
C TYR A 134 6.05 4.38 -18.08
N SER A 135 6.59 4.17 -16.89
CA SER A 135 5.97 3.32 -15.87
C SER A 135 5.50 4.19 -14.71
N PHE A 136 4.19 4.41 -14.64
CA PHE A 136 3.59 5.17 -13.55
C PHE A 136 3.84 4.52 -12.18
N THR A 137 3.89 3.19 -12.13
CA THR A 137 4.21 2.44 -10.91
C THR A 137 5.63 2.71 -10.42
N ASP A 138 6.61 2.76 -11.32
CA ASP A 138 7.99 3.07 -10.94
C ASP A 138 8.11 4.52 -10.46
N GLU A 139 7.31 5.40 -11.03
CA GLU A 139 7.31 6.81 -10.65
C GLU A 139 6.67 7.03 -9.28
N LEU A 140 5.56 6.35 -8.98
CA LEU A 140 4.98 6.30 -7.64
C LEU A 140 5.99 5.75 -6.63
N LEU A 141 6.69 4.65 -6.96
CA LEU A 141 7.72 4.06 -6.11
C LEU A 141 8.87 5.03 -5.83
N GLN A 142 9.34 5.78 -6.83
CA GLN A 142 10.38 6.80 -6.63
C GLN A 142 9.92 7.93 -5.71
N ILE A 143 8.65 8.33 -5.77
CA ILE A 143 8.08 9.32 -4.84
C ILE A 143 8.12 8.79 -3.41
N PHE A 144 7.78 7.51 -3.20
CA PHE A 144 7.85 6.87 -1.89
C PHE A 144 9.28 6.78 -1.34
N ILE A 145 10.22 6.34 -2.18
CA ILE A 145 11.62 6.15 -1.77
C ILE A 145 12.28 7.51 -1.43
N LYS A 146 12.15 8.50 -2.32
CA LYS A 146 12.79 9.81 -2.14
C LYS A 146 12.23 10.60 -0.94
N LYS A 147 10.95 10.42 -0.62
CA LYS A 147 10.33 11.04 0.56
C LYS A 147 10.77 10.34 1.86
N ASN A 148 10.98 9.03 1.84
CA ASN A 148 11.44 8.27 3.00
C ASN A 148 12.89 8.64 3.38
N GLU A 149 13.78 8.87 2.39
CA GLU A 149 15.13 9.38 2.62
C GLU A 149 15.14 10.74 3.33
N ASN A 150 14.25 11.67 2.96
CA ASN A 150 14.16 12.97 3.60
C ASN A 150 13.57 12.93 5.02
N SER A 151 12.80 11.89 5.37
CA SER A 151 12.22 11.72 6.72
C SER A 151 13.18 11.10 7.74
N PHE A 152 14.32 10.57 7.28
CA PHE A 152 15.35 9.96 8.14
C PHE A 152 16.47 10.93 8.53
N ILE A 153 16.44 12.16 8.00
CA ILE A 153 17.47 13.19 8.18
C ILE A 153 17.01 14.31 9.14
N GLU A 154 15.76 14.28 9.63
CA GLU A 154 15.27 15.17 10.71
C GLU A 154 15.21 14.46 12.07
#